data_AF-A0A0N1FQ10-F1
#
_entry.id   AF-A0A0N1FQ10-F1
#
_cell.length_a   1.000
_cell.length_b   1.000
_cell.length_c   1.000
_cell.angle_alpha   90.00
_cell.angle_beta   90.00
_cell.angle_gamma   90.00
#
_symmetry.space_group_name_H-M   'P 1'
#
loop_
_entity.id
_entity.type
_entity.pdbx_description
1 polymer ?
#
loop_
_entity_poly.entity_id
_entity_poly.type
_entity_poly.pdbx_seq_one_letter_code
_entity_poly.pdbx_strand_id
1 'polypeptide(L)'
;MSRSPGPAGATATLDATPEAAVAAQVRSTIEVVFEAVAETRADTTARLTGVAAQGRRPATVDLAALRPGLHLRLARQELVSGVGFVAAPGLLSDVPAWLEWWQTGSDGDVRPLLLDLDPAHSAYSDYTHWDWFALPRDTGQRAVAGPYVDYLCSDEYSLTLSAPVQVEGRFVGVAAADVYLRHFEAAVVPLLQQLPGAAHLVNARGRVAASADPAHLAGSLTKGPDFGAVLTGARTARHDGMRLIPCDGVPLVLVVLDP
;
A
#
# COMPACT_ATOMS: atom_id res chain seq x y z
N MET A 1 39.20 53.96 0.19
CA MET A 1 39.38 52.51 -0.04
C MET A 1 38.41 51.76 0.88
N SER A 2 37.18 51.52 0.43
CA SER A 2 36.20 50.69 1.17
C SER A 2 36.08 49.35 0.46
N ARG A 3 36.37 48.25 1.16
CA ARG A 3 36.06 46.89 0.71
C ARG A 3 34.72 46.49 1.31
N SER A 4 33.73 46.23 0.47
CA SER A 4 32.50 45.55 0.86
C SER A 4 32.74 44.05 0.92
N PRO A 5 32.27 43.33 1.95
CA PRO A 5 32.25 41.87 1.96
C PRO A 5 31.05 41.38 1.15
N GLY A 6 31.29 40.51 0.17
CA GLY A 6 30.22 39.80 -0.55
C GLY A 6 29.54 38.77 0.37
N PRO A 7 28.21 38.57 0.27
CA PRO A 7 27.54 37.58 1.09
C PRO A 7 27.86 36.19 0.55
N ALA A 8 28.48 35.38 1.41
CA ALA A 8 28.40 33.93 1.35
C ALA A 8 26.96 33.49 1.66
N GLY A 9 26.47 32.50 0.94
CA GLY A 9 25.17 31.89 1.23
C GLY A 9 24.49 31.22 0.05
N ALA A 10 25.23 30.51 -0.80
CA ALA A 10 24.60 29.45 -1.58
C ALA A 10 24.40 28.28 -0.61
N THR A 11 23.22 28.19 -0.02
CA THR A 11 22.71 26.95 0.59
C THR A 11 22.85 25.86 -0.45
N ALA A 12 23.85 24.98 -0.27
CA ALA A 12 23.93 23.73 -0.99
C ALA A 12 22.65 22.94 -0.68
N THR A 13 21.71 22.96 -1.60
CA THR A 13 20.82 21.81 -1.79
C THR A 13 21.75 20.61 -1.91
N LEU A 14 21.73 19.72 -0.93
CA LEU A 14 22.36 18.41 -1.04
C LEU A 14 21.87 17.81 -2.36
N ASP A 15 22.75 17.70 -3.35
CA ASP A 15 22.41 17.07 -4.62
C ASP A 15 21.93 15.65 -4.33
N ALA A 16 20.61 15.45 -4.40
CA ALA A 16 20.02 14.15 -4.18
C ALA A 16 20.57 13.20 -5.26
N THR A 17 21.11 12.06 -4.84
CA THR A 17 21.57 11.01 -5.75
C THR A 17 20.41 10.61 -6.69
N PRO A 18 20.66 10.21 -7.96
CA PRO A 18 19.61 9.78 -8.88
C PRO A 18 18.65 8.73 -8.28
N GLU A 19 19.18 7.81 -7.47
CA GLU A 19 18.41 6.79 -6.76
C GLU A 19 17.45 7.38 -5.73
N ALA A 20 17.87 8.41 -5.01
CA ALA A 20 17.04 9.12 -4.04
C ALA A 20 15.94 9.94 -4.74
N ALA A 21 16.25 10.55 -5.90
CA ALA A 21 15.28 11.24 -6.71
C ALA A 21 14.20 10.27 -7.25
N VAL A 22 14.61 9.11 -7.78
CA VAL A 22 13.68 8.07 -8.24
C VAL A 22 12.85 7.52 -7.08
N ALA A 23 13.46 7.23 -5.92
CA ALA A 23 12.73 6.77 -4.74
C ALA A 23 11.68 7.79 -4.27
N ALA A 24 11.98 9.09 -4.33
CA ALA A 24 11.05 10.17 -4.01
C ALA A 24 9.90 10.30 -5.03
N GLN A 25 10.17 10.09 -6.32
CA GLN A 25 9.13 10.08 -7.36
C GLN A 25 8.21 8.86 -7.21
N VAL A 26 8.78 7.67 -6.97
CA VAL A 26 8.01 6.45 -6.66
C VAL A 26 7.11 6.67 -5.45
N ARG A 27 7.65 7.28 -4.38
CA ARG A 27 6.86 7.68 -3.21
C ARG A 27 5.68 8.58 -3.63
N SER A 28 5.93 9.64 -4.39
CA SER A 28 4.88 10.56 -4.81
C SER A 28 3.76 9.88 -5.60
N THR A 29 4.10 8.96 -6.50
CA THR A 29 3.13 8.18 -7.27
C THR A 29 2.24 7.32 -6.38
N ILE A 30 2.84 6.68 -5.37
CA ILE A 30 2.15 5.71 -4.51
C ILE A 30 1.37 6.39 -3.39
N GLU A 31 1.81 7.56 -2.94
CA GLU A 31 1.17 8.25 -1.83
C GLU A 31 -0.27 8.63 -2.15
N VAL A 32 -0.59 8.88 -3.43
CA VAL A 32 -1.98 9.10 -3.90
C VAL A 32 -2.89 7.92 -3.50
N VAL A 33 -2.42 6.67 -3.67
CA VAL A 33 -3.18 5.48 -3.27
C VAL A 33 -3.27 5.39 -1.74
N PHE A 34 -2.20 5.72 -1.02
CA PHE A 34 -2.24 5.77 0.45
C PHE A 34 -3.15 6.89 0.98
N GLU A 35 -3.41 7.96 0.23
CA GLU A 35 -4.41 8.96 0.58
C GLU A 35 -5.81 8.33 0.60
N ALA A 36 -6.19 7.52 -0.41
CA ALA A 36 -7.47 6.79 -0.38
C ALA A 36 -7.56 5.83 0.82
N VAL A 37 -6.46 5.14 1.13
CA VAL A 37 -6.39 4.27 2.32
C VAL A 37 -6.54 5.08 3.61
N ALA A 38 -5.85 6.21 3.73
CA ALA A 38 -5.86 7.05 4.91
C ALA A 38 -7.23 7.68 5.16
N GLU A 39 -7.89 8.17 4.11
CA GLU A 39 -9.26 8.68 4.19
C GLU A 39 -10.25 7.58 4.55
N THR A 40 -10.14 6.39 3.95
CA THR A 40 -10.99 5.23 4.28
C THR A 40 -10.82 4.81 5.73
N ARG A 41 -9.56 4.81 6.22
CA ARG A 41 -9.25 4.57 7.63
C ARG A 41 -9.90 5.63 8.53
N ALA A 42 -9.82 6.90 8.17
CA ALA A 42 -10.38 8.00 8.96
C ALA A 42 -11.91 7.88 9.06
N ASP A 43 -12.60 7.70 7.94
CA ASP A 43 -14.05 7.52 7.90
C ASP A 43 -14.50 6.31 8.72
N THR A 44 -13.80 5.18 8.56
CA THR A 44 -14.08 3.96 9.32
C THR A 44 -13.89 4.18 10.81
N THR A 45 -12.78 4.81 11.21
CA THR A 45 -12.49 5.09 12.62
C THR A 45 -13.56 5.99 13.22
N ALA A 46 -13.93 7.07 12.52
CA ALA A 46 -14.99 7.97 12.97
C ALA A 46 -16.33 7.24 13.11
N ARG A 47 -16.67 6.40 12.11
CA ARG A 47 -17.92 5.64 12.10
C ARG A 47 -18.02 4.66 13.26
N LEU A 48 -16.97 3.88 13.47
CA LEU A 48 -16.91 2.86 14.54
C LEU A 48 -16.79 3.48 15.93
N THR A 49 -16.10 4.61 16.07
CA THR A 49 -16.08 5.37 17.33
C THR A 49 -17.48 5.87 17.69
N GLY A 50 -18.24 6.38 16.70
CA GLY A 50 -19.63 6.79 16.91
C GLY A 50 -20.56 5.64 17.31
N VAL A 51 -20.31 4.42 16.80
CA VAL A 51 -21.00 3.20 17.26
C VAL A 51 -20.67 2.88 18.70
N ALA A 52 -19.38 2.84 19.04
CA ALA A 52 -18.91 2.51 20.38
C ALA A 52 -19.44 3.48 21.44
N ALA A 53 -19.48 4.79 21.12
CA ALA A 53 -20.03 5.83 21.99
C ALA A 53 -21.52 5.63 22.33
N GLN A 54 -22.24 4.84 21.54
CA GLN A 54 -23.65 4.47 21.78
C GLN A 54 -23.79 3.15 22.55
N GLY A 55 -22.68 2.54 23.00
CA GLY A 55 -22.68 1.30 23.78
C GLY A 55 -23.09 0.05 23.00
N ARG A 56 -23.03 0.10 21.67
CA ARG A 56 -23.42 -1.00 20.77
C ARG A 56 -22.22 -1.57 20.03
N ARG A 57 -22.34 -2.83 19.60
CA ARG A 57 -21.41 -3.43 18.63
C ARG A 57 -21.80 -3.01 17.22
N PRO A 58 -20.85 -2.79 16.31
CA PRO A 58 -21.14 -2.46 14.92
C PRO A 58 -21.82 -3.63 14.20
N ALA A 59 -22.56 -3.32 13.15
CA ALA A 59 -23.14 -4.28 12.19
C ALA A 59 -22.80 -3.87 10.75
N THR A 60 -23.06 -4.73 9.77
CA THR A 60 -22.79 -4.44 8.35
C THR A 60 -23.47 -3.14 7.87
N VAL A 61 -24.67 -2.85 8.38
CA VAL A 61 -25.40 -1.59 8.09
C VAL A 61 -24.62 -0.34 8.52
N ASP A 62 -23.78 -0.44 9.56
CA ASP A 62 -22.93 0.68 9.96
C ASP A 62 -21.82 0.95 8.95
N LEU A 63 -21.24 -0.11 8.38
CA LEU A 63 -20.18 -0.03 7.38
C LEU A 63 -20.71 0.43 6.02
N ALA A 64 -21.96 0.11 5.68
CA ALA A 64 -22.61 0.61 4.46
C ALA A 64 -22.63 2.15 4.36
N ALA A 65 -22.47 2.87 5.46
CA ALA A 65 -22.32 4.33 5.47
C ALA A 65 -21.00 4.83 4.83
N LEU A 66 -20.01 3.95 4.63
CA LEU A 66 -18.73 4.27 4.00
C LEU A 66 -18.84 4.41 2.47
N ARG A 67 -19.87 3.80 1.86
CA ARG A 67 -20.02 3.67 0.40
C ARG A 67 -19.85 4.97 -0.38
N PRO A 68 -20.46 6.11 0.01
CA PRO A 68 -20.27 7.36 -0.74
C PRO A 68 -18.80 7.81 -0.80
N GLY A 69 -18.06 7.65 0.30
CA GLY A 69 -16.63 7.96 0.36
C GLY A 69 -15.80 6.99 -0.48
N LEU A 70 -16.12 5.70 -0.45
CA LEU A 70 -15.46 4.69 -1.28
C LEU A 70 -15.66 4.97 -2.78
N HIS A 71 -16.89 5.28 -3.20
CA HIS A 71 -17.19 5.60 -4.60
C HIS A 71 -16.47 6.88 -5.05
N LEU A 72 -16.40 7.90 -4.19
CA LEU A 72 -15.68 9.13 -4.48
C LEU A 72 -14.19 8.89 -4.71
N ARG A 73 -13.56 8.01 -3.92
CA ARG A 73 -12.15 7.64 -4.07
C ARG A 73 -11.89 6.92 -5.39
N LEU A 74 -12.72 5.94 -5.73
CA LEU A 74 -12.65 5.21 -7.01
C LEU A 74 -12.81 6.15 -8.21
N ALA A 75 -13.69 7.17 -8.09
CA ALA A 75 -13.91 8.13 -9.17
C ALA A 75 -12.77 9.17 -9.32
N ARG A 76 -12.00 9.44 -8.26
CA ARG A 76 -10.98 10.50 -8.24
C ARG A 76 -9.56 10.00 -8.44
N GLN A 77 -9.28 8.75 -8.11
CA GLN A 77 -7.93 8.21 -8.11
C GLN A 77 -7.78 7.12 -9.17
N GLU A 78 -7.18 7.47 -10.30
CA GLU A 78 -7.07 6.58 -11.48
C GLU A 78 -6.28 5.28 -11.20
N LEU A 79 -5.34 5.31 -10.24
CA LEU A 79 -4.58 4.11 -9.86
C LEU A 79 -5.38 3.14 -8.98
N VAL A 80 -6.45 3.60 -8.32
CA VAL A 80 -7.21 2.79 -7.38
C VAL A 80 -8.27 1.98 -8.12
N SER A 81 -8.08 0.67 -8.21
CA SER A 81 -9.05 -0.26 -8.81
C SER A 81 -10.07 -0.76 -7.79
N GLY A 82 -9.71 -0.82 -6.51
CA GLY A 82 -10.58 -1.26 -5.41
C GLY A 82 -10.24 -0.50 -4.14
N VAL A 83 -11.23 -0.28 -3.26
CA VAL A 83 -11.02 0.38 -1.98
C VAL A 83 -12.08 -0.05 -0.98
N GLY A 84 -11.69 -0.20 0.28
CA GLY A 84 -12.63 -0.62 1.30
C GLY A 84 -12.05 -0.76 2.70
N PHE A 85 -12.92 -1.25 3.57
CA PHE A 85 -12.58 -1.67 4.91
C PHE A 85 -12.80 -3.18 5.07
N VAL A 86 -11.78 -3.86 5.57
CA VAL A 86 -11.82 -5.28 5.89
C VAL A 86 -11.87 -5.43 7.40
N ALA A 87 -13.00 -5.91 7.92
CA ALA A 87 -13.24 -6.03 9.35
C ALA A 87 -12.37 -7.14 9.95
N ALA A 88 -11.89 -6.96 11.17
CA ALA A 88 -11.35 -8.07 11.95
C ALA A 88 -12.47 -9.08 12.27
N PRO A 89 -12.21 -10.40 12.22
CA PRO A 89 -13.21 -11.39 12.58
C PRO A 89 -13.79 -11.14 13.98
N GLY A 90 -15.12 -11.27 14.09
CA GLY A 90 -15.84 -11.01 15.34
C GLY A 90 -16.04 -9.54 15.70
N LEU A 91 -15.59 -8.58 14.88
CA LEU A 91 -15.91 -7.16 15.09
C LEU A 91 -17.43 -6.91 15.05
N LEU A 92 -18.08 -7.44 14.01
CA LEU A 92 -19.48 -7.19 13.72
C LEU A 92 -20.40 -8.11 14.54
N SER A 93 -21.63 -7.65 14.76
CA SER A 93 -22.64 -8.34 15.57
C SER A 93 -23.55 -9.26 14.75
N ASP A 94 -23.61 -9.08 13.43
CA ASP A 94 -24.52 -9.73 12.50
C ASP A 94 -23.84 -10.78 11.59
N VAL A 95 -22.52 -10.67 11.38
CA VAL A 95 -21.73 -11.61 10.57
C VAL A 95 -20.36 -11.88 11.20
N PRO A 96 -19.77 -13.07 11.03
CA PRO A 96 -18.47 -13.41 11.60
C PRO A 96 -17.31 -12.66 10.93
N ALA A 97 -17.45 -12.33 9.65
CA ALA A 97 -16.48 -11.63 8.82
C ALA A 97 -17.19 -10.77 7.75
N TRP A 98 -16.56 -9.66 7.36
CA TRP A 98 -17.11 -8.76 6.35
C TRP A 98 -16.03 -7.88 5.72
N LEU A 99 -16.19 -7.63 4.42
CA LEU A 99 -15.44 -6.63 3.68
C LEU A 99 -16.45 -5.64 3.11
N GLU A 100 -16.42 -4.39 3.58
CA GLU A 100 -17.13 -3.31 2.90
C GLU A 100 -16.21 -2.78 1.80
N TRP A 101 -16.26 -3.44 0.65
CA TRP A 101 -15.32 -3.26 -0.44
C TRP A 101 -16.00 -2.96 -1.76
N TRP A 102 -15.49 -1.96 -2.46
CA TRP A 102 -15.99 -1.52 -3.76
C TRP A 102 -14.84 -1.40 -4.75
N GLN A 103 -15.14 -1.66 -6.01
CA GLN A 103 -14.16 -1.71 -7.08
C GLN A 103 -14.73 -1.23 -8.41
N THR A 104 -13.84 -0.77 -9.28
CA THR A 104 -14.16 -0.37 -10.65
C THR A 104 -13.96 -1.58 -11.56
N GLY A 105 -15.04 -2.02 -12.21
CA GLY A 105 -15.02 -3.07 -13.22
C GLY A 105 -14.26 -2.65 -14.48
N SER A 106 -13.98 -3.61 -15.36
CA SER A 106 -13.34 -3.36 -16.66
C SER A 106 -14.18 -2.47 -17.60
N ASP A 107 -15.49 -2.42 -17.36
CA ASP A 107 -16.47 -1.53 -18.00
C ASP A 107 -16.50 -0.11 -17.41
N GLY A 108 -15.76 0.13 -16.33
CA GLY A 108 -15.76 1.40 -15.61
C GLY A 108 -16.85 1.51 -14.54
N ASP A 109 -17.69 0.49 -14.39
CA ASP A 109 -18.78 0.51 -13.42
C ASP A 109 -18.29 0.20 -12.01
N VAL A 110 -18.77 0.99 -11.03
CA VAL A 110 -18.46 0.79 -9.62
C VAL A 110 -19.40 -0.25 -9.02
N ARG A 111 -18.84 -1.35 -8.49
CA ARG A 111 -19.58 -2.49 -7.96
C ARG A 111 -19.00 -3.01 -6.65
N PRO A 112 -19.81 -3.62 -5.77
CA PRO A 112 -19.29 -4.25 -4.57
C PRO A 112 -18.51 -5.51 -4.92
N LEU A 113 -17.45 -5.81 -4.16
CA LEU A 113 -16.82 -7.12 -4.20
C LEU A 113 -17.59 -8.07 -3.28
N LEU A 114 -18.26 -9.06 -3.87
CA LEU A 114 -19.03 -10.06 -3.14
C LEU A 114 -18.16 -11.30 -2.93
N LEU A 115 -17.59 -11.43 -1.74
CA LEU A 115 -16.79 -12.59 -1.37
C LEU A 115 -17.63 -13.65 -0.67
N ASP A 116 -17.42 -14.90 -1.06
CA ASP A 116 -17.78 -16.02 -0.20
C ASP A 116 -16.73 -16.14 0.91
N LEU A 117 -17.14 -15.88 2.14
CA LEU A 117 -16.32 -16.01 3.34
C LEU A 117 -16.72 -17.22 4.19
N ASP A 118 -17.55 -18.12 3.66
CA ASP A 118 -17.93 -19.35 4.34
C ASP A 118 -16.71 -20.29 4.46
N PRO A 119 -16.26 -20.64 5.69
CA PRO A 119 -15.17 -21.57 5.90
C PRO A 119 -15.38 -22.96 5.30
N ALA A 120 -16.63 -23.37 5.06
CA ALA A 120 -16.94 -24.66 4.45
C ALA A 120 -16.66 -24.69 2.94
N HIS A 121 -16.63 -23.54 2.26
CA HIS A 121 -16.65 -23.45 0.80
C HIS A 121 -15.55 -22.57 0.21
N SER A 122 -14.91 -21.72 1.02
CA SER A 122 -13.98 -20.70 0.52
C SER A 122 -12.66 -20.66 1.27
N ALA A 123 -11.55 -20.72 0.52
CA ALA A 123 -10.20 -20.45 1.03
C ALA A 123 -10.01 -19.00 1.50
N TYR A 124 -10.88 -18.08 1.08
CA TYR A 124 -10.85 -16.66 1.49
C TYR A 124 -11.51 -16.41 2.85
N SER A 125 -12.18 -17.41 3.42
CA SER A 125 -12.76 -17.34 4.77
C SER A 125 -11.73 -16.96 5.84
N ASP A 126 -10.50 -17.47 5.74
CA ASP A 126 -9.38 -17.01 6.55
C ASP A 126 -8.58 -15.96 5.79
N TYR A 127 -9.13 -14.79 5.53
CA TYR A 127 -8.36 -13.74 4.87
C TYR A 127 -7.26 -13.14 5.78
N THR A 128 -7.24 -13.49 7.06
CA THR A 128 -6.41 -12.82 8.07
C THR A 128 -4.94 -13.20 8.03
N HIS A 129 -4.58 -14.25 7.28
CA HIS A 129 -3.20 -14.67 7.06
C HIS A 129 -2.55 -13.99 5.85
N TRP A 130 -3.31 -13.38 4.95
CA TRP A 130 -2.74 -12.68 3.79
C TRP A 130 -2.00 -11.42 4.22
N ASP A 131 -0.88 -11.14 3.55
CA ASP A 131 0.01 -10.04 3.93
C ASP A 131 -0.69 -8.67 3.97
N TRP A 132 -1.68 -8.43 3.11
CA TRP A 132 -2.46 -7.18 3.12
C TRP A 132 -3.30 -6.97 4.39
N PHE A 133 -3.58 -8.04 5.15
CA PHE A 133 -4.24 -7.97 6.46
C PHE A 133 -3.24 -8.16 7.61
N ALA A 134 -2.38 -9.17 7.50
CA ALA A 134 -1.45 -9.57 8.53
C ALA A 134 -0.36 -8.53 8.78
N LEU A 135 0.25 -7.95 7.73
CA LEU A 135 1.33 -6.97 7.91
C LEU A 135 0.85 -5.73 8.69
N PRO A 136 -0.27 -5.06 8.32
CA PRO A 136 -0.77 -3.93 9.10
C PRO A 136 -1.20 -4.30 10.52
N ARG A 137 -1.81 -5.48 10.71
CA ARG A 137 -2.20 -5.98 12.04
C ARG A 137 -0.99 -6.15 12.94
N ASP A 138 0.04 -6.82 12.44
CA ASP A 138 1.17 -7.29 13.25
C ASP A 138 2.20 -6.19 13.48
N THR A 139 2.36 -5.26 12.52
CA THR A 139 3.32 -4.16 12.62
C THR A 139 2.71 -2.86 13.14
N GLY A 140 1.40 -2.69 13.05
CA GLY A 140 0.72 -1.41 13.31
C GLY A 140 1.07 -0.32 12.29
N GLN A 141 1.73 -0.67 11.18
CA GLN A 141 2.15 0.26 10.11
C GLN A 141 1.37 0.00 8.82
N ARG A 142 1.45 0.93 7.88
CA ARG A 142 0.95 0.69 6.52
C ARG A 142 1.83 -0.35 5.80
N ALA A 143 1.23 -1.10 4.88
CA ALA A 143 1.90 -2.16 4.12
C ALA A 143 1.53 -2.12 2.62
N VAL A 144 2.42 -2.67 1.79
CA VAL A 144 2.15 -3.05 0.39
C VAL A 144 2.29 -4.56 0.31
N ALA A 145 1.22 -5.24 -0.11
CA ALA A 145 1.23 -6.68 -0.38
C ALA A 145 1.13 -6.94 -1.88
N GLY A 146 1.62 -8.11 -2.29
CA GLY A 146 1.63 -8.52 -3.70
C GLY A 146 2.89 -8.13 -4.48
N PRO A 147 2.88 -8.32 -5.81
CA PRO A 147 1.70 -8.67 -6.58
C PRO A 147 1.28 -10.12 -6.34
N TYR A 148 -0.02 -10.35 -6.32
CA TYR A 148 -0.65 -11.67 -6.37
C TYR A 148 -1.73 -11.68 -7.44
N VAL A 149 -2.09 -12.87 -7.91
CA VAL A 149 -3.24 -13.01 -8.80
C VAL A 149 -4.49 -12.78 -7.96
N ASP A 150 -5.26 -11.76 -8.31
CA ASP A 150 -6.57 -11.55 -7.73
C ASP A 150 -7.60 -12.42 -8.45
N TYR A 151 -7.71 -13.66 -7.99
CA TYR A 151 -8.69 -14.63 -8.49
C TYR A 151 -10.15 -14.24 -8.17
N LEU A 152 -10.39 -13.14 -7.45
CA LEU A 152 -11.71 -12.72 -7.00
C LEU A 152 -12.25 -11.51 -7.77
N CYS A 153 -11.37 -10.61 -8.22
CA CYS A 153 -11.77 -9.38 -8.90
C CYS A 153 -11.71 -9.47 -10.43
N SER A 154 -10.56 -9.89 -11.00
CA SER A 154 -10.29 -9.68 -12.44
C SER A 154 -9.40 -10.71 -13.15
N ASP A 155 -8.89 -11.75 -12.46
CA ASP A 155 -7.81 -12.62 -12.94
C ASP A 155 -6.52 -11.85 -13.32
N GLU A 156 -6.38 -10.62 -12.83
CA GLU A 156 -5.21 -9.78 -13.05
C GLU A 156 -4.33 -9.74 -11.79
N TYR A 157 -3.05 -9.42 -11.99
CA TYR A 157 -2.14 -9.19 -10.88
C TYR A 157 -2.45 -7.86 -10.22
N SER A 158 -2.56 -7.87 -8.88
CA SER A 158 -2.87 -6.69 -8.08
C SER A 158 -1.87 -6.51 -6.94
N LEU A 159 -1.64 -5.25 -6.59
CA LEU A 159 -1.00 -4.83 -5.36
C LEU A 159 -2.07 -4.28 -4.43
N THR A 160 -1.99 -4.62 -3.14
CA THR A 160 -2.90 -4.07 -2.13
C THR A 160 -2.13 -3.27 -1.12
N LEU A 161 -2.51 -2.00 -1.02
CA LEU A 161 -1.99 -1.03 -0.07
C LEU A 161 -2.95 -0.95 1.10
N SER A 162 -2.42 -1.08 2.31
CA SER A 162 -3.26 -1.25 3.50
C SER A 162 -2.70 -0.50 4.70
N ALA A 163 -3.58 -0.13 5.62
CA ALA A 163 -3.23 0.47 6.90
C ALA A 163 -4.15 -0.03 8.00
N PRO A 164 -3.66 -0.18 9.24
CA PRO A 164 -4.49 -0.67 10.33
C PRO A 164 -5.52 0.38 10.74
N VAL A 165 -6.74 -0.07 11.02
CA VAL A 165 -7.79 0.73 11.66
C VAL A 165 -7.79 0.37 13.13
N GLN A 166 -7.74 1.39 13.99
CA GLN A 166 -7.82 1.23 15.44
C GLN A 166 -8.92 2.09 16.03
N VAL A 167 -9.67 1.52 16.96
CA VAL A 167 -10.69 2.23 17.76
C VAL A 167 -10.34 2.00 19.22
N GLU A 168 -10.22 3.07 20.00
CA GLU A 168 -9.82 3.00 21.42
C GLU A 168 -8.52 2.20 21.64
N GLY A 169 -7.55 2.33 20.73
CA GLY A 169 -6.26 1.63 20.78
C GLY A 169 -6.33 0.13 20.45
N ARG A 170 -7.48 -0.39 20.03
CA ARG A 170 -7.65 -1.79 19.61
C ARG A 170 -7.72 -1.88 18.09
N PHE A 171 -6.99 -2.84 17.52
CA PHE A 171 -7.10 -3.16 16.10
C PHE A 171 -8.49 -3.72 15.79
N VAL A 172 -9.15 -3.13 14.79
CA VAL A 172 -10.50 -3.53 14.37
C VAL A 172 -10.55 -4.00 12.92
N GLY A 173 -9.45 -3.93 12.18
CA GLY A 173 -9.38 -4.33 10.77
C GLY A 173 -8.39 -3.47 9.99
N VAL A 174 -8.45 -3.54 8.67
CA VAL A 174 -7.60 -2.75 7.77
C VAL A 174 -8.43 -1.93 6.80
N ALA A 175 -8.01 -0.69 6.57
CA ALA A 175 -8.43 0.05 5.38
C ALA A 175 -7.44 -0.30 4.28
N ALA A 176 -7.92 -0.53 3.07
CA ALA A 176 -7.05 -0.93 1.98
C ALA A 176 -7.57 -0.43 0.62
N ALA A 177 -6.65 -0.39 -0.34
CA ALA A 177 -6.88 -0.02 -1.72
C ALA A 177 -6.04 -0.93 -2.63
N ASP A 178 -6.64 -1.34 -3.73
CA ASP A 178 -6.01 -2.17 -4.75
C ASP A 178 -5.57 -1.34 -5.94
N VAL A 179 -4.47 -1.77 -6.54
CA VAL A 179 -3.90 -1.22 -7.76
C VAL A 179 -3.59 -2.38 -8.69
N TYR A 180 -4.09 -2.34 -9.92
CA TYR A 180 -3.67 -3.29 -10.94
C TYR A 180 -2.19 -3.15 -11.24
N LEU A 181 -1.47 -4.26 -11.27
CA LEU A 181 -0.02 -4.30 -11.49
C LEU A 181 0.36 -3.57 -12.78
N ARG A 182 -0.40 -3.73 -13.87
CA ARG A 182 -0.13 -3.04 -15.14
C ARG A 182 -0.13 -1.52 -15.01
N HIS A 183 -1.02 -0.94 -14.19
CA HIS A 183 -1.11 0.50 -14.00
C HIS A 183 0.01 0.98 -13.08
N PHE A 184 0.33 0.18 -12.06
CA PHE A 184 1.48 0.42 -11.21
C PHE A 184 2.78 0.44 -12.00
N GLU A 185 3.06 -0.60 -12.79
CA GLU A 185 4.26 -0.71 -13.62
C GLU A 185 4.34 0.42 -14.66
N ALA A 186 3.23 0.76 -15.32
CA ALA A 186 3.18 1.89 -16.24
C ALA A 186 3.59 3.22 -15.58
N ALA A 187 3.29 3.40 -14.30
CA ALA A 187 3.63 4.61 -13.55
C ALA A 187 5.06 4.61 -12.99
N VAL A 188 5.61 3.45 -12.58
CA VAL A 188 6.89 3.38 -11.86
C VAL A 188 8.07 2.87 -12.68
N VAL A 189 7.87 1.94 -13.62
CA VAL A 189 8.97 1.35 -14.42
C VAL A 189 9.73 2.41 -15.23
N PRO A 190 9.08 3.41 -15.86
CA PRO A 190 9.80 4.49 -16.54
C PRO A 190 10.71 5.32 -15.61
N LEU A 191 10.42 5.36 -14.31
CA LEU A 191 11.27 6.02 -13.31
C LEU A 191 12.51 5.17 -13.01
N LEU A 192 12.31 3.86 -12.84
CA LEU A 192 13.41 2.92 -12.60
C LEU A 192 14.41 2.89 -13.75
N GLN A 193 13.92 2.99 -14.99
CA GLN A 193 14.74 3.03 -16.21
C GLN A 193 15.62 4.28 -16.35
N GLN A 194 15.41 5.31 -15.52
CA GLN A 194 16.30 6.49 -15.49
C GLN A 194 17.61 6.19 -14.76
N LEU A 195 17.67 5.09 -14.00
CA LEU A 195 18.88 4.67 -13.31
C LEU A 195 19.83 3.96 -14.28
N PRO A 196 21.15 4.16 -14.15
CA PRO A 196 22.13 3.59 -15.06
C PRO A 196 22.31 2.07 -14.90
N GLY A 197 21.81 1.49 -13.80
CA GLY A 197 21.93 0.06 -13.48
C GLY A 197 20.57 -0.62 -13.32
N ALA A 198 20.59 -1.94 -13.24
CA ALA A 198 19.39 -2.75 -13.00
C ALA A 198 18.74 -2.36 -11.66
N ALA A 199 17.44 -2.08 -11.71
CA ALA A 199 16.68 -1.57 -10.57
C ALA A 199 15.27 -2.18 -10.49
N HIS A 200 14.83 -2.45 -9.27
CA HIS A 200 13.51 -2.98 -9.00
C HIS A 200 13.02 -2.54 -7.61
N LEU A 201 11.70 -2.55 -7.41
CA LEU A 201 11.06 -2.22 -6.13
C LEU A 201 10.65 -3.50 -5.42
N VAL A 202 10.91 -3.60 -4.13
CA VAL A 202 10.47 -4.71 -3.29
C VAL A 202 9.67 -4.25 -2.09
N ASN A 203 8.69 -5.06 -1.68
CA ASN A 203 7.95 -4.83 -0.44
C ASN A 203 8.68 -5.40 0.78
N ALA A 204 8.06 -5.31 1.96
CA ALA A 204 8.62 -5.81 3.23
C ALA A 204 8.95 -7.32 3.24
N ARG A 205 8.34 -8.12 2.35
CA ARG A 205 8.62 -9.55 2.17
C ARG A 205 9.70 -9.84 1.13
N GLY A 206 10.31 -8.81 0.54
CA GLY A 206 11.25 -8.96 -0.57
C GLY A 206 10.58 -9.33 -1.90
N ARG A 207 9.25 -9.24 -2.00
CA ARG A 207 8.53 -9.50 -3.25
C ARG A 207 8.65 -8.29 -4.17
N VAL A 208 9.02 -8.54 -5.42
CA VAL A 208 9.21 -7.53 -6.45
C VAL A 208 7.85 -6.94 -6.85
N ALA A 209 7.64 -5.66 -6.56
CA ALA A 209 6.43 -4.92 -6.90
C ALA A 209 6.45 -4.39 -8.35
N ALA A 210 7.62 -3.97 -8.84
CA ALA A 210 7.86 -3.56 -10.22
C ALA A 210 9.35 -3.65 -10.52
N SER A 211 9.72 -3.81 -11.79
CA SER A 211 11.12 -4.05 -12.16
C SER A 211 11.51 -3.48 -13.51
N ALA A 212 12.70 -2.88 -13.58
CA ALA A 212 13.44 -2.61 -14.81
C ALA A 212 14.63 -3.59 -14.99
N ASP A 213 14.69 -4.65 -14.19
CA ASP A 213 15.70 -5.70 -14.22
C ASP A 213 15.11 -7.00 -14.80
N PRO A 214 15.56 -7.47 -15.98
CA PRO A 214 15.05 -8.69 -16.59
C PRO A 214 15.33 -9.96 -15.77
N ALA A 215 16.27 -9.93 -14.81
CA ALA A 215 16.55 -11.04 -13.91
C ALA A 215 15.55 -11.13 -12.73
N HIS A 216 14.82 -10.05 -12.44
CA HIS A 216 13.91 -9.95 -11.30
C HIS A 216 12.53 -9.46 -11.77
N LEU A 217 11.69 -10.37 -12.27
CA LEU A 217 10.36 -10.02 -12.75
C LEU A 217 9.42 -9.61 -11.61
N ALA A 218 8.41 -8.79 -11.89
CA ALA A 218 7.35 -8.50 -10.93
C ALA A 218 6.72 -9.80 -10.39
N GLY A 219 6.49 -9.85 -9.07
CA GLY A 219 6.00 -11.03 -8.36
C GLY A 219 7.09 -12.02 -7.92
N SER A 220 8.30 -11.95 -8.48
CA SER A 220 9.44 -12.74 -8.00
C SER A 220 9.90 -12.31 -6.59
N LEU A 221 10.77 -13.11 -5.97
CA LEU A 221 11.36 -12.80 -4.67
C LEU A 221 12.82 -12.40 -4.85
N THR A 222 13.17 -11.22 -4.38
CA THR A 222 14.56 -10.79 -4.23
C THR A 222 15.12 -11.40 -2.95
N LYS A 223 16.16 -12.22 -3.09
CA LYS A 223 16.93 -12.71 -1.93
C LYS A 223 17.73 -11.53 -1.37
N GLY A 224 17.74 -11.39 -0.05
CA GLY A 224 18.45 -10.29 0.57
C GLY A 224 18.25 -10.25 2.09
N PRO A 225 18.45 -9.08 2.71
CA PRO A 225 18.26 -8.92 4.14
C PRO A 225 16.76 -8.94 4.49
N ASP A 226 16.45 -8.76 5.78
CA ASP A 226 15.10 -8.44 6.20
C ASP A 226 14.69 -7.05 5.67
N PHE A 227 13.94 -7.03 4.57
CA PHE A 227 13.46 -5.79 3.95
C PHE A 227 12.50 -5.00 4.84
N GLY A 228 11.76 -5.67 5.74
CA GLY A 228 10.94 -5.02 6.76
C GLY A 228 11.78 -4.23 7.75
N ALA A 229 12.92 -4.78 8.17
CA ALA A 229 13.89 -4.07 9.01
C ALA A 229 14.54 -2.89 8.27
N VAL A 230 14.84 -3.04 6.97
CA VAL A 230 15.35 -1.94 6.12
C VAL A 230 14.35 -0.78 6.05
N LEU A 231 13.07 -1.09 5.82
CA LEU A 231 11.99 -0.09 5.81
C LEU A 231 11.87 0.61 7.17
N THR A 232 11.88 -0.15 8.27
CA THR A 232 11.78 0.41 9.64
C THR A 232 12.98 1.28 9.98
N GLY A 233 14.17 0.90 9.51
CA GLY A 233 15.40 1.66 9.73
C GLY A 233 15.44 2.99 8.97
N ALA A 234 14.67 3.12 7.88
CA ALA A 234 14.58 4.30 7.02
C ALA A 234 15.94 4.87 6.62
N ARG A 235 16.90 3.99 6.31
CA ARG A 235 18.26 4.35 5.91
C ARG A 235 18.71 3.48 4.75
N THR A 236 19.46 4.09 3.84
CA THR A 236 20.11 3.36 2.76
C THR A 236 21.05 2.30 3.34
N ALA A 237 20.96 1.08 2.81
CA ALA A 237 21.79 -0.05 3.20
C ALA A 237 22.47 -0.67 1.98
N ARG A 238 23.49 -1.50 2.23
CA ARG A 238 24.14 -2.34 1.22
C ARG A 238 24.08 -3.80 1.65
N HIS A 239 23.82 -4.70 0.70
CA HIS A 239 23.79 -6.14 0.93
C HIS A 239 24.15 -6.87 -0.37
N ASP A 240 25.18 -7.70 -0.37
CA ASP A 240 25.56 -8.54 -1.53
C ASP A 240 25.56 -7.82 -2.89
N GLY A 241 26.18 -6.63 -2.96
CA GLY A 241 26.24 -5.82 -4.20
C GLY A 241 24.96 -5.06 -4.55
N MET A 242 23.90 -5.20 -3.74
CA MET A 242 22.69 -4.39 -3.82
C MET A 242 22.85 -3.14 -2.95
N ARG A 243 22.42 -2.00 -3.50
CA ARG A 243 22.06 -0.80 -2.73
C ARG A 243 20.56 -0.82 -2.49
N LEU A 244 20.18 -0.64 -1.22
CA LEU A 244 18.80 -0.70 -0.75
C LEU A 244 18.39 0.69 -0.27
N ILE A 245 17.48 1.34 -0.98
CA ILE A 245 17.04 2.72 -0.72
C ILE A 245 15.55 2.65 -0.33
N PRO A 246 15.19 2.83 0.96
CA PRO A 246 13.79 2.92 1.37
C PRO A 246 13.10 4.11 0.68
N CYS A 247 11.89 3.90 0.16
CA CYS A 247 11.04 4.99 -0.31
C CYS A 247 10.38 5.65 0.90
N ASP A 248 10.83 6.83 1.30
CA ASP A 248 10.39 7.46 2.56
C ASP A 248 8.88 7.46 2.75
N GLY A 249 8.44 6.91 3.89
CA GLY A 249 7.05 6.74 4.22
C GLY A 249 6.39 5.54 3.54
N VAL A 250 6.71 5.19 2.31
CA VAL A 250 6.06 4.10 1.56
C VAL A 250 6.75 2.76 1.89
N PRO A 251 6.02 1.65 2.12
CA PRO A 251 6.60 0.36 2.48
C PRO A 251 7.17 -0.39 1.25
N LEU A 252 8.02 0.31 0.48
CA LEU A 252 8.80 -0.22 -0.64
C LEU A 252 10.28 0.19 -0.51
N VAL A 253 11.15 -0.71 -0.95
CA VAL A 253 12.59 -0.47 -1.04
C VAL A 253 12.98 -0.51 -2.51
N LEU A 254 13.64 0.55 -2.98
CA LEU A 254 14.33 0.56 -4.25
C LEU A 254 15.63 -0.23 -4.13
N VAL A 255 15.74 -1.30 -4.88
CA VAL A 255 16.94 -2.12 -5.01
C VAL A 255 17.65 -1.69 -6.29
N VAL A 256 18.92 -1.30 -6.18
CA VAL A 256 19.78 -0.98 -7.31
C VAL A 256 21.00 -1.88 -7.26
N LEU A 257 21.27 -2.58 -8.35
CA LEU A 257 22.48 -3.38 -8.49
C LEU A 257 23.64 -2.47 -8.89
N ASP A 258 24.78 -2.64 -8.25
CA ASP A 258 26.01 -1.99 -8.71
C ASP A 258 26.34 -2.53 -10.13
N PRO A 259 26.69 -1.66 -11.10
CA PRO A 259 26.95 -2.04 -12.48
C PRO A 259 28.19 -2.93 -12.66
#